data_AF-A0A7T1HW50-F1
#
_entry.id   AF-A0A7T1HW50-F1
#
_cell.length_a   1.000
_cell.length_b   1.000
_cell.length_c   1.000
_cell.angle_alpha   90.00
_cell.angle_beta   90.00
_cell.angle_gamma   90.00
#
_symmetry.space_group_name_H-M   'P 1'
#
loop_
_entity.id
_entity.type
_entity.pdbx_description
1 polymer ?
#
loop_
_entity_poly.entity_id
_entity_poly.type
_entity_poly.pdbx_seq_one_letter_code
_entity_poly.pdbx_strand_id
1 'polypeptide(L)'
;MTPQEGWDFTAQQAVEKLLKIQIVLRDERPPFTHLLNVLAQLAGVELDPRLLALQPYAVEARYEEGPFPLSASREAILEALEQLRDEAVALLGEG
;
A
#
# COMPACT_ATOMS: atom_id res chain seq x y z
N MET A 1 2.18 -3.17 -21.28
CA MET A 1 1.82 -2.47 -20.04
C MET A 1 1.61 -1.01 -20.40
N THR A 2 0.38 -0.55 -20.31
CA THR A 2 0.04 0.86 -20.56
C THR A 2 0.57 1.72 -19.39
N PRO A 3 0.78 3.03 -19.58
CA PRO A 3 1.23 3.93 -18.50
C PRO A 3 0.29 3.98 -17.28
N GLN A 4 -1.00 3.65 -17.46
CA GLN A 4 -1.97 3.55 -16.37
C GLN A 4 -1.76 2.28 -15.54
N GLU A 5 -1.67 1.13 -16.19
CA GLU A 5 -1.41 -0.18 -15.55
C GLU A 5 -0.12 -0.18 -14.71
N GLY A 6 0.90 0.56 -15.15
CA GLY A 6 2.16 0.68 -14.40
C GLY A 6 2.02 1.51 -13.12
N TRP A 7 1.16 2.52 -13.10
CA TRP A 7 1.02 3.42 -11.95
C TRP A 7 0.26 2.74 -10.81
N ASP A 8 -0.87 2.11 -11.09
CA ASP A 8 -1.73 1.50 -10.06
C ASP A 8 -0.98 0.37 -9.31
N PHE A 9 -0.23 -0.45 -10.06
CA PHE A 9 0.70 -1.44 -9.53
C PHE A 9 1.79 -0.80 -8.64
N THR A 10 2.41 0.28 -9.12
CA THR A 10 3.47 0.96 -8.36
C THR A 10 2.91 1.57 -7.08
N ALA A 11 1.70 2.14 -7.13
CA ALA A 11 1.00 2.67 -5.96
C ALA A 11 0.72 1.56 -4.93
N GLN A 12 0.19 0.41 -5.38
CA GLN A 12 0.00 -0.76 -4.50
C GLN A 12 1.30 -1.19 -3.83
N GLN A 13 2.38 -1.27 -4.59
CA GLN A 13 3.68 -1.67 -4.06
C GLN A 13 4.24 -0.66 -3.06
N ALA A 14 4.02 0.64 -3.28
CA ALA A 14 4.42 1.67 -2.34
C ALA A 14 3.68 1.52 -1.00
N VAL A 15 2.36 1.30 -1.01
CA VAL A 15 1.59 1.02 0.22
C VAL A 15 2.13 -0.23 0.93
N GLU A 16 2.35 -1.32 0.20
CA GLU A 16 2.90 -2.56 0.77
C GLU A 16 4.25 -2.32 1.48
N LYS A 17 5.16 -1.56 0.86
CA LYS A 17 6.48 -1.31 1.44
C LYS A 17 6.42 -0.38 2.64
N LEU A 18 5.58 0.65 2.63
CA LEU A 18 5.41 1.52 3.79
C LEU A 18 4.92 0.73 5.01
N LEU A 19 3.94 -0.15 4.84
CA LEU A 19 3.46 -1.01 5.94
C LEU A 19 4.55 -1.98 6.42
N LYS A 20 5.28 -2.62 5.50
CA LYS A 20 6.37 -3.54 5.87
C LYS A 20 7.52 -2.84 6.58
N ILE A 21 7.85 -1.60 6.20
CA ILE A 21 8.86 -0.80 6.91
C ILE A 21 8.43 -0.60 8.36
N GLN A 22 7.18 -0.23 8.62
CA GLN A 22 6.69 -0.04 9.99
C GLN A 22 6.78 -1.32 10.84
N ILE A 23 6.49 -2.50 10.24
CA ILE A 23 6.66 -3.80 10.92
C ILE A 23 8.14 -4.04 11.25
N VAL A 24 9.05 -3.84 10.28
CA VAL A 24 10.49 -4.05 10.49
C VAL A 24 11.05 -3.11 11.56
N LEU A 25 10.61 -1.86 11.59
CA LEU A 25 11.06 -0.86 12.58
C LEU A 25 10.63 -1.20 14.02
N ARG A 26 9.64 -2.07 14.19
CA ARG A 26 9.23 -2.61 15.50
C ARG A 26 9.96 -3.91 15.88
N ASP A 27 11.01 -4.26 15.13
CA ASP A 27 11.76 -5.52 15.28
C ASP A 27 10.89 -6.78 15.04
N GLU A 28 9.83 -6.63 14.23
CA GLU A 28 8.97 -7.75 13.83
C GLU A 28 9.31 -8.23 12.42
N ARG A 29 9.01 -9.51 12.13
CA ARG A 29 9.22 -10.10 10.81
C ARG A 29 7.98 -9.90 9.92
N PRO A 30 8.09 -9.17 8.79
CA PRO A 30 6.97 -9.05 7.87
C PRO A 30 6.57 -10.42 7.28
N PRO A 31 5.25 -10.70 7.17
CA PRO A 31 4.78 -11.93 6.56
C PRO A 31 5.05 -11.95 5.05
N PHE A 32 5.15 -13.15 4.49
CA PHE A 32 5.27 -13.36 3.05
C PHE A 32 3.89 -13.29 2.37
N THR A 33 3.32 -12.08 2.31
CA THR A 33 2.02 -11.80 1.69
C THR A 33 1.99 -10.40 1.04
N HIS A 34 1.04 -10.20 0.14
CA HIS A 34 0.68 -8.93 -0.49
C HIS A 34 -0.68 -8.38 -0.01
N LEU A 35 -1.27 -9.03 0.99
CA LEU A 35 -2.57 -8.63 1.55
C LEU A 35 -2.40 -7.37 2.41
N LEU A 36 -2.87 -6.23 1.90
CA LEU A 36 -2.75 -4.91 2.51
C LEU A 36 -3.46 -4.84 3.86
N ASN A 37 -4.62 -5.48 4.01
CA ASN A 37 -5.34 -5.54 5.29
C ASN A 37 -4.54 -6.29 6.37
N VAL A 38 -3.88 -7.40 6.00
CA VAL A 38 -3.03 -8.17 6.92
C VAL A 38 -1.80 -7.36 7.32
N LEU A 39 -1.16 -6.69 6.35
CA LEU A 39 0.00 -5.84 6.61
C LEU A 39 -0.36 -4.63 7.47
N ALA A 40 -1.51 -4.00 7.24
CA ALA A 40 -2.00 -2.88 8.04
C ALA A 40 -2.27 -3.29 9.49
N GLN A 41 -2.91 -4.45 9.68
CA GLN A 41 -3.16 -4.99 11.02
C GLN A 41 -1.85 -5.23 11.79
N LEU A 42 -0.84 -5.84 11.15
CA LEU A 42 0.46 -6.09 11.79
C LEU A 42 1.24 -4.79 12.03
N ALA A 43 1.16 -3.84 11.09
CA ALA A 43 1.72 -2.52 11.29
C ALA A 43 0.95 -1.69 12.35
N GLY A 44 -0.19 -2.17 12.86
CA GLY A 44 -1.03 -1.41 13.78
C GLY A 44 -1.54 -0.10 13.19
N VAL A 45 -1.77 -0.07 11.87
CA VAL A 45 -2.21 1.10 11.11
C VAL A 45 -3.65 0.90 10.65
N GLU A 46 -4.48 1.92 10.84
CA GLU A 46 -5.79 1.98 10.19
C GLU A 46 -5.60 2.49 8.75
N LEU A 47 -5.62 1.56 7.78
CA LEU A 47 -5.34 1.89 6.39
C LEU A 47 -6.53 2.59 5.71
N ASP A 48 -6.27 3.73 5.07
CA ASP A 48 -7.28 4.45 4.29
C ASP A 48 -7.95 3.52 3.24
N PRO A 49 -9.30 3.50 3.14
CA PRO A 49 -10.00 2.65 2.19
C PRO A 49 -9.57 2.83 0.73
N ARG A 50 -9.12 4.02 0.33
CA ARG A 50 -8.58 4.31 -1.00
C ARG A 50 -7.30 3.53 -1.26
N LEU A 51 -6.45 3.39 -0.24
CA LEU A 51 -5.21 2.59 -0.34
C LEU A 51 -5.51 1.10 -0.27
N LEU A 52 -6.48 0.67 0.55
CA LEU A 52 -6.90 -0.72 0.61
C LEU A 52 -7.48 -1.20 -0.73
N ALA A 53 -8.20 -0.33 -1.44
CA ALA A 53 -8.73 -0.62 -2.78
C ALA A 53 -7.65 -0.85 -3.84
N LEU A 54 -6.37 -0.60 -3.53
CA LEU A 54 -5.26 -0.98 -4.41
C LEU A 54 -4.93 -2.48 -4.35
N GLN A 55 -5.56 -3.26 -3.45
CA GLN A 55 -5.32 -4.70 -3.29
C GLN A 55 -5.32 -5.52 -4.60
N PRO A 56 -6.26 -5.30 -5.56
CA PRO A 56 -6.26 -6.07 -6.80
C PRO A 56 -4.97 -5.88 -7.59
N TYR A 57 -4.37 -4.68 -7.55
CA TYR A 57 -3.13 -4.35 -8.26
C TYR A 57 -1.86 -4.93 -7.62
N ALA A 58 -2.00 -5.82 -6.63
CA ALA A 58 -0.93 -6.73 -6.27
C ALA A 58 -0.60 -7.64 -7.48
N VAL A 59 0.42 -8.49 -7.36
CA VAL A 59 0.93 -9.35 -8.44
C VAL A 59 -0.18 -10.09 -9.23
N GLU A 60 -1.34 -10.35 -8.61
CA GLU A 60 -2.51 -11.03 -9.19
C GLU A 60 -3.23 -10.24 -10.32
N ALA A 61 -3.31 -8.90 -10.31
CA ALA A 61 -3.91 -8.15 -11.43
C ALA A 61 -3.14 -8.24 -12.75
N ARG A 62 -1.92 -8.81 -12.76
CA ARG A 62 -1.17 -9.03 -14.00
C ARG A 62 -1.69 -10.20 -14.82
N TYR A 63 -2.56 -11.04 -14.25
CA TYR A 63 -3.00 -12.31 -14.85
C TYR A 63 -4.51 -12.45 -15.04
N GLU A 64 -5.33 -11.59 -14.45
CA GLU A 64 -6.78 -11.58 -14.68
C GLU A 64 -7.16 -10.45 -15.64
N GLU A 65 -7.81 -10.79 -16.76
CA GLU A 65 -8.43 -9.81 -17.63
C GLU A 65 -9.72 -9.29 -16.98
N GLY A 66 -9.69 -8.07 -16.47
CA GLY A 66 -10.87 -7.40 -15.92
C GLY A 66 -10.70 -5.89 -15.90
N PRO A 67 -11.80 -5.10 -15.88
CA PRO A 67 -11.69 -3.68 -15.60
C PRO A 67 -11.29 -3.54 -14.13
N PHE A 68 -10.09 -3.04 -13.89
CA PHE A 68 -9.63 -2.61 -12.57
C PHE A 68 -9.65 -1.08 -12.51
N PRO A 69 -10.82 -0.43 -12.38
CA PRO A 69 -10.86 1.01 -12.20
C PRO A 69 -10.35 1.38 -10.81
N LEU A 70 -9.59 2.47 -10.74
CA LEU A 70 -9.23 3.06 -9.46
C LEU A 70 -10.49 3.45 -8.68
N SER A 71 -10.48 3.24 -7.37
CA SER A 71 -11.59 3.62 -6.48
C SER A 71 -11.72 5.13 -6.28
N ALA A 72 -10.69 5.90 -6.64
CA ALA A 72 -10.61 7.36 -6.50
C ALA A 72 -9.67 7.95 -7.56
N SER A 73 -9.58 9.29 -7.62
CA SER A 73 -8.61 9.95 -8.50
C SER A 73 -7.18 9.69 -8.05
N ARG A 74 -6.21 9.81 -8.96
CA ARG A 74 -4.78 9.63 -8.64
C ARG A 74 -4.31 10.60 -7.58
N GLU A 75 -4.81 11.83 -7.60
CA GLU A 75 -4.49 12.88 -6.63
C GLU A 75 -4.96 12.49 -5.23
N ALA A 76 -6.18 11.96 -5.11
CA ALA A 76 -6.73 11.52 -3.84
C ALA A 76 -6.03 10.27 -3.28
N ILE A 77 -5.54 9.39 -4.15
CA ILE A 77 -4.72 8.22 -3.75
C ILE A 77 -3.32 8.68 -3.33
N LEU A 78 -2.73 9.62 -4.07
CA LEU A 78 -1.42 10.18 -3.76
C LEU A 78 -1.43 10.88 -2.40
N GLU A 79 -2.44 11.71 -2.13
CA GLU A 79 -2.63 12.37 -0.82
C GLU A 79 -2.66 11.34 0.32
N ALA A 80 -3.46 10.27 0.18
CA ALA A 80 -3.53 9.21 1.19
C ALA A 80 -2.18 8.48 1.37
N LEU A 81 -1.44 8.29 0.27
CA LEU A 81 -0.13 7.63 0.29
C LEU A 81 0.95 8.50 0.95
N GLU A 82 0.90 9.81 0.73
CA GLU A 82 1.77 10.78 1.40
C GLU A 82 1.50 10.81 2.90
N GLN A 83 0.23 10.78 3.32
CA GLN A 83 -0.15 10.68 4.72
C GLN A 83 0.41 9.40 5.37
N LEU A 84 0.26 8.23 4.73
CA LEU A 84 0.82 6.96 5.22
C LEU A 84 2.35 6.99 5.30
N ARG A 85 3.02 7.65 4.34
CA ARG A 85 4.48 7.84 4.38
C ARG A 85 4.88 8.67 5.60
N ASP A 86 4.18 9.77 5.84
CA ASP A 86 4.52 10.69 6.92
C ASP A 86 4.32 10.03 8.30
N GLU A 87 3.27 9.22 8.46
CA GLU A 87 3.07 8.36 9.64
C GLU A 87 4.21 7.36 9.84
N ALA A 88 4.65 6.69 8.75
CA ALA A 88 5.78 5.76 8.81
C ALA A 88 7.10 6.46 9.19
N VAL A 89 7.30 7.70 8.73
CA VAL A 89 8.48 8.52 9.07
C VAL A 89 8.42 9.04 10.50
N ALA A 90 7.24 9.40 11.02
CA ALA A 90 7.10 9.84 12.41
C ALA A 90 7.60 8.79 13.40
N LEU A 91 7.36 7.50 13.13
CA LEU A 91 7.86 6.38 13.93
C LEU A 91 9.40 6.30 13.99
N LEU A 92 10.13 6.87 13.02
CA LEU A 92 11.59 6.91 13.03
C LEU A 92 12.15 8.01 13.95
N GLY A 93 11.35 9.01 14.30
CA GLY A 93 11.77 10.17 15.11
C GLY A 93 11.57 9.99 16.62
N GLU A 94 10.95 8.90 17.06
CA GLU A 94 10.65 8.61 18.47
C GLU A 94 11.68 7.70 19.16
N GLY A 95 12.90 7.59 18.58
CA GLY A 95 14.01 6.75 19.08
C GLY A 95 15.06 7.49 19.91
#